data_AF-A0A2E9EZQ7-F1
#
_entry.id   AF-A0A2E9EZQ7-F1
#
_cell.length_a   1.000
_cell.length_b   1.000
_cell.length_c   1.000
_cell.angle_alpha   90.00
_cell.angle_beta   90.00
_cell.angle_gamma   90.00
#
_symmetry.space_group_name_H-M   'P 1'
#
loop_
_entity.id
_entity.type
_entity.pdbx_description
1 polymer ?
#
loop_
_entity_poly.entity_id
_entity_poly.type
_entity_poly.pdbx_seq_one_letter_code
_entity_poly.pdbx_strand_id
1 'polypeptide(L)'
;MKRTYESGISDDVVFFTGVEVEKTPAFGLKTLFVTGLQSCDIIEKHYQDEHCEHIFFGANHSYKPRKNDEHNAWNNMIKAFLTSGKLCSLDIPINYAEDFLQNGLTEFENFIPQLRIPLPYVKKWNYNTMLKIDDKDFKASNPGVWCHNLHDLLDRNKFTDWTKYGLDKVLK
;
A
#
# COMPACT_ATOMS: atom_id res chain seq x y z
N MET A 1 5.57 5.22 -12.23
CA MET A 1 4.41 6.15 -12.22
C MET A 1 4.98 7.55 -12.13
N LYS A 2 4.59 8.51 -12.98
CA LYS A 2 5.12 9.89 -12.87
C LYS A 2 4.68 10.52 -11.55
N ARG A 3 5.65 10.88 -10.71
CA ARG A 3 5.46 11.47 -9.38
C ARG A 3 6.46 12.62 -9.19
N THR A 4 6.06 13.60 -8.39
CA THR A 4 6.93 14.70 -7.95
C THR A 4 7.69 14.27 -6.70
N TYR A 5 9.00 14.50 -6.69
CA TYR A 5 9.93 14.27 -5.60
C TYR A 5 10.68 15.57 -5.29
N GLU A 6 11.48 15.61 -4.21
CA GLU A 6 12.34 16.76 -3.90
C GLU A 6 13.30 17.11 -5.07
N SER A 7 13.74 16.09 -5.82
CA SER A 7 14.65 16.23 -6.96
C SER A 7 13.95 16.56 -8.30
N GLY A 8 12.61 16.61 -8.33
CA GLY A 8 11.83 16.85 -9.55
C GLY A 8 10.85 15.73 -9.89
N ILE A 9 10.41 15.66 -11.15
CA ILE A 9 9.44 14.65 -11.60
C ILE A 9 10.18 13.45 -12.21
N SER A 10 9.85 12.24 -11.76
CA SER A 10 10.40 10.98 -12.29
C SER A 10 9.32 9.88 -12.27
N ASP A 11 9.48 8.84 -13.10
CA ASP A 11 8.65 7.64 -13.11
C ASP A 11 9.39 6.32 -12.86
N ASP A 12 10.70 6.38 -12.64
CA ASP A 12 11.65 5.27 -12.49
C ASP A 12 12.31 5.19 -11.10
N VAL A 13 11.86 5.98 -10.13
CA VAL A 13 12.36 5.92 -8.74
C VAL A 13 12.07 4.56 -8.11
N VAL A 14 13.14 3.89 -7.65
CA VAL A 14 13.08 2.59 -6.99
C VAL A 14 12.92 2.72 -5.48
N PHE A 15 13.72 3.58 -4.85
CA PHE A 15 13.72 3.83 -3.42
C PHE A 15 13.59 5.32 -3.14
N PHE A 16 12.78 5.64 -2.14
CA PHE A 16 12.68 6.99 -1.60
C PHE A 16 12.21 6.94 -0.17
N THR A 17 12.50 8.00 0.59
CA THR A 17 12.05 8.15 1.98
C THR A 17 11.25 9.42 2.17
N GLY A 18 10.36 9.39 3.14
CA GLY A 18 9.51 10.51 3.50
C GLY A 18 8.75 10.22 4.78
N VAL A 19 7.85 11.14 5.15
CA VAL A 19 6.89 10.89 6.24
C VAL A 19 5.64 10.28 5.62
N GLU A 20 5.11 9.21 6.19
CA GLU A 20 3.86 8.61 5.70
C GLU A 20 2.69 9.60 5.87
N VAL A 21 2.04 9.93 4.76
CA VAL A 21 0.98 10.94 4.71
C VAL A 21 -0.42 10.35 4.60
N GLU A 22 -0.54 9.09 4.21
CA GLU A 22 -1.81 8.39 4.15
C GLU A 22 -2.31 8.04 5.55
N LYS A 23 -3.62 8.07 5.76
CA LYS A 23 -4.26 7.91 7.08
C LYS A 23 -4.34 6.44 7.52
N THR A 24 -3.20 5.75 7.42
CA THR A 24 -2.97 4.36 7.85
C THR A 24 -2.44 4.33 9.29
N PRO A 25 -2.29 3.14 9.91
CA PRO A 25 -1.60 3.01 11.19
C PRO A 25 -0.15 3.51 11.17
N ALA A 26 0.48 3.63 10.00
CA ALA A 26 1.84 4.16 9.85
C ALA A 26 1.90 5.68 9.66
N PHE A 27 0.75 6.40 9.68
CA PHE A 27 0.69 7.85 9.47
C PHE A 27 1.68 8.61 10.38
N GLY A 28 2.50 9.47 9.79
CA GLY A 28 3.48 10.28 10.49
C GLY A 28 4.83 9.60 10.75
N LEU A 29 4.99 8.32 10.44
CA LEU A 29 6.26 7.61 10.60
C LEU A 29 7.22 7.89 9.45
N LYS A 30 8.52 7.95 9.77
CA LYS A 30 9.56 8.00 8.73
C LYS A 30 9.60 6.68 7.99
N THR A 31 9.28 6.73 6.69
CA THR A 31 8.99 5.56 5.88
C THR A 31 9.97 5.40 4.74
N LEU A 32 10.45 4.17 4.54
CA LEU A 32 11.12 3.73 3.33
C LEU A 32 10.07 3.21 2.34
N PHE A 33 9.94 3.88 1.20
CA PHE A 33 9.06 3.45 0.13
C PHE A 33 9.85 2.63 -0.89
N VAL A 34 9.36 1.42 -1.16
CA VAL A 34 10.00 0.43 -2.02
C VAL A 34 9.13 0.16 -3.24
N THR A 35 9.69 0.43 -4.42
CA THR A 35 9.04 0.16 -5.71
C THR A 35 9.54 -1.17 -6.29
N GLY A 36 8.61 -2.09 -6.54
CA GLY A 36 8.90 -3.38 -7.16
C GLY A 36 9.61 -4.37 -6.23
N LEU A 37 10.06 -5.48 -6.81
CA LEU A 37 10.89 -6.47 -6.12
C LEU A 37 12.32 -5.96 -6.02
N GLN A 38 12.87 -5.98 -4.81
CA GLN A 38 14.24 -5.55 -4.52
C GLN A 38 14.93 -6.56 -3.61
N SER A 39 16.26 -6.54 -3.59
CA SER A 39 17.02 -7.40 -2.66
C SER A 39 16.85 -6.92 -1.22
N CYS A 40 16.66 -7.86 -0.29
CA CYS A 40 16.49 -7.54 1.13
C CYS A 40 17.69 -6.78 1.71
N ASP A 41 18.92 -7.10 1.30
CA ASP A 41 20.13 -6.42 1.81
C ASP A 41 20.15 -4.92 1.47
N ILE A 42 19.68 -4.55 0.27
CA ILE A 42 19.59 -3.14 -0.15
C ILE A 42 18.48 -2.41 0.61
N ILE A 43 17.30 -3.05 0.76
CA ILE A 43 16.20 -2.49 1.55
C ILE A 43 16.65 -2.27 3.01
N GLU A 44 17.29 -3.28 3.62
CA GLU A 44 17.78 -3.18 5.00
C GLU A 44 18.80 -2.06 5.15
N LYS A 45 19.76 -1.96 4.22
CA LYS A 45 20.75 -0.88 4.22
C LYS A 45 20.07 0.49 4.20
N HIS A 46 19.15 0.73 3.25
CA HIS A 46 18.45 2.02 3.18
C HIS A 46 17.59 2.29 4.41
N TYR A 47 16.93 1.27 4.95
CA TYR A 47 16.13 1.39 6.17
C TYR A 47 16.98 1.85 7.35
N GLN A 48 18.17 1.27 7.52
CA GLN A 48 19.09 1.63 8.60
C GLN A 48 19.76 3.00 8.38
N ASP A 49 20.32 3.24 7.17
CA ASP A 49 21.03 4.47 6.83
C ASP A 49 20.12 5.71 6.92
N GLU A 50 18.84 5.55 6.58
CA GLU A 50 17.85 6.62 6.65
C GLU A 50 17.08 6.62 7.97
N HIS A 51 17.38 5.73 8.92
CA HIS A 51 16.71 5.63 10.21
C HIS A 51 15.18 5.58 10.09
N CYS A 52 14.68 4.74 9.18
CA CYS A 52 13.25 4.55 8.96
C CYS A 52 12.62 3.74 10.10
N GLU A 53 11.33 3.96 10.32
CA GLU A 53 10.52 3.25 11.31
C GLU A 53 9.58 2.25 10.63
N HIS A 54 9.26 2.49 9.36
CA HIS A 54 8.29 1.75 8.57
C HIS A 54 8.80 1.50 7.14
N ILE A 55 8.41 0.36 6.55
CA ILE A 55 8.65 0.05 5.14
C ILE A 55 7.33 -0.06 4.40
N PHE A 56 7.12 0.81 3.40
CA PHE A 56 5.97 0.75 2.50
C PHE A 56 6.36 0.04 1.20
N PHE A 57 5.84 -1.16 1.00
CA PHE A 57 6.00 -1.92 -0.23
C PHE A 57 4.91 -1.60 -1.25
N GLY A 58 5.20 -1.85 -2.53
CA GLY A 58 4.22 -1.64 -3.60
C GLY A 58 4.04 -0.18 -4.00
N ALA A 59 4.94 0.71 -3.56
CA ALA A 59 4.94 2.13 -3.91
C ALA A 59 4.84 2.31 -5.44
N ASN A 60 4.23 3.42 -5.86
CA ASN A 60 4.01 3.76 -7.27
C ASN A 60 3.20 2.69 -8.04
N HIS A 61 2.29 1.99 -7.35
CA HIS A 61 1.49 0.90 -7.89
C HIS A 61 2.34 -0.23 -8.49
N SER A 62 3.42 -0.61 -7.81
CA SER A 62 4.38 -1.60 -8.31
C SER A 62 4.03 -3.05 -7.99
N TYR A 63 3.14 -3.30 -7.02
CA TYR A 63 2.64 -4.65 -6.77
C TYR A 63 1.69 -5.12 -7.88
N LYS A 64 2.24 -5.88 -8.84
CA LYS A 64 1.53 -6.42 -10.01
C LYS A 64 2.07 -7.81 -10.41
N PRO A 65 2.12 -8.78 -9.48
CA PRO A 65 2.57 -10.12 -9.82
C PRO A 65 1.67 -10.76 -10.90
N ARG A 66 2.27 -11.54 -11.78
CA ARG A 66 1.60 -12.23 -12.90
C ARG A 66 1.72 -13.74 -12.85
N LYS A 67 2.71 -14.25 -12.11
CA LYS A 67 3.03 -15.67 -11.99
C LYS A 67 3.28 -16.02 -10.53
N ASN A 68 3.09 -17.29 -10.17
CA ASN A 68 3.28 -17.77 -8.79
C ASN A 68 4.69 -17.43 -8.25
N ASP A 69 5.73 -17.51 -9.07
CA ASP A 69 7.10 -17.17 -8.64
C ASP A 69 7.23 -15.70 -8.24
N GLU A 70 6.52 -14.79 -8.91
CA GLU A 70 6.50 -13.37 -8.55
C GLU A 70 5.74 -13.13 -7.25
N HIS A 71 4.61 -13.83 -7.03
CA HIS A 71 3.90 -13.81 -5.75
C HIS A 71 4.80 -14.28 -4.61
N ASN A 72 5.52 -15.39 -4.83
CA ASN A 72 6.46 -15.95 -3.85
C ASN A 72 7.63 -15.00 -3.57
N ALA A 73 8.17 -14.34 -4.60
CA ALA A 73 9.24 -13.36 -4.43
C ALA A 73 8.78 -12.17 -3.58
N TRP A 74 7.58 -11.62 -3.83
CA TRP A 74 7.00 -10.57 -3.00
C TRP A 74 6.80 -11.03 -1.57
N ASN A 75 6.21 -12.23 -1.39
CA ASN A 75 5.96 -12.79 -0.08
C ASN A 75 7.25 -12.95 0.74
N ASN A 76 8.28 -13.54 0.15
CA ASN A 76 9.56 -13.78 0.80
C ASN A 76 10.26 -12.47 1.18
N MET A 77 10.24 -11.47 0.27
CA MET A 77 10.81 -10.15 0.52
C MET A 77 10.15 -9.49 1.73
N ILE A 78 8.82 -9.39 1.75
CA ILE A 78 8.08 -8.73 2.84
C ILE A 78 8.23 -9.52 4.15
N LYS A 79 8.11 -10.85 4.10
CA LYS A 79 8.18 -11.74 5.25
C LYS A 79 9.54 -11.65 5.98
N ALA A 80 10.63 -11.41 5.26
CA ALA A 80 11.95 -11.23 5.86
C ALA A 80 11.96 -10.05 6.86
N PHE A 81 11.34 -8.93 6.50
CA PHE A 81 11.27 -7.74 7.36
C PHE A 81 10.24 -7.89 8.48
N LEU A 82 9.09 -8.48 8.19
CA LEU A 82 8.07 -8.77 9.20
C LEU A 82 8.61 -9.70 10.30
N THR A 83 9.33 -10.75 9.92
CA THR A 83 9.96 -11.70 10.86
C THR A 83 11.03 -11.02 11.72
N SER A 84 11.67 -9.97 11.21
CA SER A 84 12.61 -9.13 11.98
C SER A 84 11.93 -8.09 12.90
N GLY A 85 10.59 -8.09 12.98
CA GLY A 85 9.81 -7.18 13.81
C GLY A 85 9.58 -5.78 13.24
N LYS A 86 9.92 -5.54 11.96
CA LYS A 86 9.74 -4.22 11.33
C LYS A 86 8.29 -4.01 10.92
N LEU A 87 7.77 -2.80 11.12
CA LEU A 87 6.45 -2.41 10.63
C LEU A 87 6.49 -2.31 9.10
N CYS A 88 5.61 -3.04 8.42
CA CYS A 88 5.54 -3.04 6.96
C CYS A 88 4.11 -2.81 6.47
N SER A 89 3.95 -2.07 5.39
CA SER A 89 2.70 -1.95 4.63
C SER A 89 2.85 -2.49 3.21
N LEU A 90 1.75 -2.90 2.59
CA LEU A 90 1.68 -3.17 1.16
C LEU A 90 0.41 -2.56 0.55
N ASP A 91 0.59 -1.84 -0.54
CA ASP A 91 -0.49 -1.38 -1.41
C ASP A 91 -0.98 -2.51 -2.35
N ILE A 92 -2.09 -3.14 -1.97
CA ILE A 92 -2.67 -4.34 -2.61
C ILE A 92 -3.82 -3.91 -3.53
N PRO A 93 -3.69 -4.03 -4.85
CA PRO A 93 -4.83 -3.84 -5.76
C PRO A 93 -5.93 -4.87 -5.44
N ILE A 94 -7.19 -4.44 -5.38
CA ILE A 94 -8.30 -5.30 -4.94
C ILE A 94 -8.45 -6.61 -5.73
N ASN A 95 -8.03 -6.63 -7.01
CA ASN A 95 -8.07 -7.83 -7.85
C ASN A 95 -7.08 -8.93 -7.43
N TYR A 96 -6.18 -8.65 -6.48
CA TYR A 96 -5.26 -9.64 -5.88
C TYR A 96 -5.66 -10.03 -4.46
N ALA A 97 -6.74 -9.46 -3.89
CA ALA A 97 -7.05 -9.61 -2.46
C ALA A 97 -7.25 -11.07 -2.03
N GLU A 98 -7.93 -11.89 -2.85
CA GLU A 98 -8.18 -13.30 -2.53
C GLU A 98 -6.88 -14.13 -2.54
N ASP A 99 -6.11 -14.08 -3.64
CA ASP A 99 -4.84 -14.79 -3.76
C ASP A 99 -3.83 -14.32 -2.71
N PHE A 100 -3.88 -13.04 -2.33
CA PHE A 100 -3.02 -12.49 -1.30
C PHE A 100 -3.25 -13.15 0.07
N LEU A 101 -4.48 -13.50 0.44
CA LEU A 101 -4.74 -14.12 1.74
C LEU A 101 -4.09 -15.51 1.91
N GLN A 102 -3.68 -16.15 0.82
CA GLN A 102 -3.01 -17.46 0.86
C GLN A 102 -1.54 -17.38 1.33
N ASN A 103 -0.96 -16.19 1.43
CA ASN A 103 0.48 -16.02 1.68
C ASN A 103 0.88 -15.91 3.16
N GLY A 104 -0.10 -15.74 4.06
CA GLY A 104 0.10 -15.66 5.52
C GLY A 104 0.68 -14.34 6.04
N LEU A 105 0.89 -13.32 5.20
CA LEU A 105 1.44 -12.03 5.66
C LEU A 105 0.49 -11.30 6.62
N THR A 106 -0.82 -11.49 6.46
CA THR A 106 -1.85 -10.91 7.34
C THR A 106 -1.89 -11.52 8.74
N GLU A 107 -1.13 -12.58 8.99
CA GLU A 107 -0.99 -13.20 10.32
C GLU A 107 0.00 -12.44 11.22
N PHE A 108 0.80 -11.53 10.65
CA PHE A 108 1.77 -10.72 11.37
C PHE A 108 1.12 -9.43 11.92
N GLU A 109 1.23 -9.19 13.22
CA GLU A 109 0.66 -8.00 13.88
C GLU A 109 1.31 -6.68 13.42
N ASN A 110 2.55 -6.75 12.92
CA ASN A 110 3.32 -5.64 12.36
C ASN A 110 3.15 -5.48 10.84
N PHE A 111 2.10 -6.07 10.25
CA PHE A 111 1.76 -5.90 8.84
C PHE A 111 0.48 -5.08 8.65
N ILE A 112 0.53 -4.10 7.76
CA ILE A 112 -0.60 -3.25 7.38
C ILE A 112 -0.98 -3.57 5.92
N PRO A 113 -1.96 -4.45 5.67
CA PRO A 113 -2.50 -4.66 4.33
C PRO A 113 -3.37 -3.46 3.93
N GLN A 114 -3.04 -2.80 2.82
CA GLN A 114 -3.83 -1.69 2.29
C GLN A 114 -4.53 -2.11 0.99
N LEU A 115 -5.84 -2.39 1.06
CA LEU A 115 -6.64 -2.71 -0.12
C LEU A 115 -6.94 -1.44 -0.93
N ARG A 116 -6.41 -1.36 -2.15
CA ARG A 116 -6.59 -0.23 -3.06
C ARG A 116 -7.76 -0.48 -4.01
N ILE A 117 -8.75 0.42 -3.93
CA ILE A 117 -9.93 0.46 -4.82
C ILE A 117 -9.90 1.76 -5.63
N PRO A 118 -9.49 1.73 -6.91
CA PRO A 118 -9.54 2.90 -7.76
C PRO A 118 -10.99 3.29 -8.10
N LEU A 119 -11.49 4.39 -7.53
CA LEU A 119 -12.81 4.97 -7.85
C LEU A 119 -12.64 6.30 -8.60
N PRO A 120 -12.91 6.37 -9.92
CA PRO A 120 -12.71 7.58 -10.69
C PRO A 120 -13.75 8.66 -10.37
N TYR A 121 -13.30 9.92 -10.39
CA TYR A 121 -14.15 11.11 -10.27
C TYR A 121 -15.12 11.07 -9.07
N VAL A 122 -14.62 10.76 -7.87
CA VAL A 122 -15.44 10.55 -6.66
C VAL A 122 -16.52 11.62 -6.41
N LYS A 123 -16.25 12.89 -6.78
CA LYS A 123 -17.20 14.02 -6.64
C LYS A 123 -18.36 14.06 -7.66
N LYS A 124 -18.33 13.23 -8.72
CA LYS A 124 -19.41 13.15 -9.72
C LYS A 124 -20.51 12.16 -9.34
N TRP A 125 -20.24 11.31 -8.35
CA TRP A 125 -21.21 10.35 -7.82
C TRP A 125 -22.22 11.10 -6.96
N ASN A 126 -23.51 10.81 -7.16
CA ASN A 126 -24.59 11.55 -6.48
C ASN A 126 -24.75 11.08 -5.03
N TYR A 127 -25.53 11.83 -4.24
CA TYR A 127 -25.80 11.57 -2.82
C TYR A 127 -26.27 10.14 -2.50
N ASN A 128 -26.93 9.46 -3.44
CA ASN A 128 -27.46 8.11 -3.26
C ASN A 128 -26.47 6.99 -3.58
N THR A 129 -25.20 7.33 -3.90
CA THR A 129 -24.19 6.34 -4.30
C THR A 129 -23.78 5.47 -3.11
N MET A 130 -23.78 4.15 -3.32
CA MET A 130 -23.38 3.15 -2.33
C MET A 130 -22.10 2.45 -2.76
N LEU A 131 -21.16 2.26 -1.84
CA LEU A 131 -20.06 1.30 -1.97
C LEU A 131 -20.49 -0.02 -1.30
N LYS A 132 -20.30 -1.14 -1.99
CA LYS A 132 -20.64 -2.47 -1.48
C LYS A 132 -19.40 -3.33 -1.31
N ILE A 133 -19.23 -3.91 -0.13
CA ILE A 133 -18.34 -5.04 0.12
C ILE A 133 -19.22 -6.29 -0.02
N ASP A 134 -18.98 -7.04 -1.09
CA ASP A 134 -19.82 -8.17 -1.49
C ASP A 134 -19.15 -9.51 -1.16
N ASP A 135 -19.92 -10.58 -1.29
CA ASP A 135 -19.36 -11.92 -1.38
C ASP A 135 -18.81 -12.18 -2.80
N LYS A 136 -17.80 -13.05 -2.94
CA LYS A 136 -17.23 -13.39 -4.25
C LYS A 136 -18.19 -14.16 -5.15
N ASP A 137 -19.15 -14.85 -4.54
CA ASP A 137 -20.29 -15.53 -5.15
C ASP A 137 -21.38 -15.74 -4.07
N PHE A 138 -22.55 -16.28 -4.40
CA PHE A 138 -23.66 -16.45 -3.47
C PHE A 138 -23.31 -17.35 -2.28
N LYS A 139 -23.16 -16.75 -1.08
CA LYS A 139 -22.82 -17.44 0.18
C LYS A 139 -21.52 -18.26 0.08
N ALA A 140 -20.51 -17.73 -0.61
CA ALA A 140 -19.27 -18.41 -0.90
C ALA A 140 -18.17 -18.13 0.14
N SER A 141 -18.04 -16.89 0.62
CA SER A 141 -16.93 -16.50 1.51
C SER A 141 -17.34 -15.56 2.65
N ASN A 142 -18.40 -14.77 2.45
CA ASN A 142 -18.87 -13.80 3.43
C ASN A 142 -20.26 -14.18 3.96
N PRO A 143 -20.61 -13.84 5.21
CA PRO A 143 -21.94 -14.10 5.78
C PRO A 143 -23.04 -13.23 5.17
N GLY A 144 -22.67 -12.20 4.41
CA GLY A 144 -23.58 -11.22 3.80
C GLY A 144 -22.80 -10.12 3.08
N VAL A 145 -23.47 -8.98 2.89
CA VAL A 145 -22.91 -7.81 2.21
C VAL A 145 -22.93 -6.60 3.14
N TRP A 146 -21.91 -5.74 3.04
CA TRP A 146 -21.89 -4.44 3.70
C TRP A 146 -22.06 -3.34 2.67
N CYS A 147 -23.11 -2.54 2.82
CA CYS A 147 -23.39 -1.40 1.96
C CYS A 147 -23.15 -0.11 2.75
N HIS A 148 -22.24 0.73 2.27
CA HIS A 148 -21.89 2.02 2.86
C HIS A 148 -22.33 3.13 1.92
N ASN A 149 -22.85 4.25 2.44
CA ASN A 149 -22.97 5.44 1.61
C ASN A 149 -21.55 5.90 1.26
N LEU A 150 -21.31 6.19 -0.03
CA LEU A 150 -19.99 6.64 -0.48
C LEU A 150 -19.51 7.88 0.29
N HIS A 151 -20.43 8.79 0.63
CA HIS A 151 -20.11 10.06 1.26
C HIS A 151 -19.64 9.90 2.71
N ASP A 152 -20.04 8.83 3.39
CA ASP A 152 -19.54 8.50 4.74
C ASP A 152 -18.05 8.16 4.73
N LEU A 153 -17.53 7.70 3.58
CA LEU A 153 -16.12 7.35 3.40
C LEU A 153 -15.26 8.55 2.99
N LEU A 154 -15.86 9.73 2.76
CA LEU A 154 -15.16 10.95 2.32
C LEU A 154 -14.90 11.94 3.45
N ASP A 155 -14.81 11.45 4.70
CA ASP A 155 -14.43 12.27 5.85
C ASP A 155 -13.10 13.01 5.59
N ARG A 156 -13.10 14.33 5.80
CA ARG A 156 -11.93 15.19 5.64
C ARG A 156 -10.73 14.75 6.48
N ASN A 157 -10.95 14.15 7.64
CA ASN A 157 -9.88 13.65 8.51
C ASN A 157 -9.18 12.41 7.93
N LYS A 158 -9.81 11.75 6.96
CA LYS A 158 -9.28 10.59 6.23
C LYS A 158 -8.70 10.95 4.87
N PHE A 159 -8.83 12.21 4.44
CA PHE A 159 -8.33 12.72 3.17
C PHE A 159 -6.86 13.13 3.26
N THR A 160 -6.06 12.71 2.28
CA THR A 160 -4.69 13.19 2.05
C THR A 160 -4.63 13.91 0.71
N ASP A 161 -4.24 15.19 0.74
CA ASP A 161 -4.14 16.02 -0.46
C ASP A 161 -2.84 15.74 -1.23
N TRP A 162 -2.88 15.86 -2.56
CA TRP A 162 -1.71 15.63 -3.42
C TRP A 162 -0.52 16.54 -3.10
N THR A 163 -0.76 17.74 -2.56
CA THR A 163 0.30 18.66 -2.10
C THR A 163 1.20 18.06 -1.02
N LYS A 164 0.81 16.93 -0.41
CA LYS A 164 1.61 16.21 0.59
C LYS A 164 2.63 15.23 0.00
N TYR A 165 2.53 14.85 -1.28
CA TYR A 165 3.32 13.77 -1.90
C TYR A 165 4.61 14.24 -2.62
N GLY A 166 5.10 15.47 -2.36
CA GLY A 166 6.22 16.09 -3.10
C GLY A 166 7.50 16.31 -2.30
N LEU A 167 7.55 15.90 -1.04
CA LEU A 167 8.67 16.13 -0.11
C LEU A 167 9.52 14.87 0.11
N ASP A 168 9.41 13.88 -0.79
CA ASP A 168 10.13 12.63 -0.65
C ASP A 168 11.55 12.72 -1.22
N LYS A 169 12.50 12.21 -0.45
CA LYS A 169 13.91 12.13 -0.80
C LYS A 169 14.19 10.84 -1.57
N VAL A 170 14.60 10.97 -2.82
CA VAL A 170 15.02 9.82 -3.65
C VAL A 170 16.36 9.27 -3.14
N LEU A 171 16.46 7.94 -3.03
CA LEU A 171 17.69 7.24 -2.69
C LEU A 171 18.35 6.65 -3.95
N LYS A 172 19.67 6.62 -3.96
CA LYS A 172 20.50 6.09 -5.06
C LYS A 172 21.27 4.86 -4.62
#